data_AF-A0A084XTS6-F1
#
_entry.id   AF-A0A084XTS6-F1
#
_cell.length_a   1.000
_cell.length_b   1.000
_cell.length_c   1.000
_cell.angle_alpha   90.00
_cell.angle_beta   90.00
_cell.angle_gamma   90.00
#
_symmetry.space_group_name_H-M   'P 1'
#
loop_
_entity.id
_entity.type
_entity.pdbx_description
1 polymer ?
#
loop_
_entity_poly.entity_id
_entity_poly.type
_entity_poly.pdbx_seq_one_letter_code
_entity_poly.pdbx_strand_id
1 'polypeptide(L)'
;MNTFLRLLRPGLLAIVSFALATTVWAQSTMVRLHTTQGAIDIQLYDTAAPKTVANFLSYVRSGAYIDNFIHRSVPGFVVQLGGYAWPASGYAGHITTLPPVVNEFSIARSNVRGTVAMAKLGGDPNSATSEFFFNLGNNASNLDTQNGGFTVFGRVTTPGMAVVDRIAALRTVNAGGTFANLPVVNFSGSTLLREHVVRLTGVTEFPPLSAQSHSDRIFNYLEAAYPQYLSPSHGQAGVASGYTFRYYAGTNAYVATANDKVWYLLPSISPDIGLLGDTASWLSVAAQAGY
;
A
#
# COMPACT_ATOMS: atom_id res chain seq x y z
N MET A 1 15.64 -12.85 -26.07
CA MET A 1 14.98 -11.59 -26.46
C MET A 1 13.46 -11.73 -26.66
N ASN A 2 12.69 -12.50 -25.86
CA ASN A 2 11.24 -12.64 -26.12
C ASN A 2 10.31 -13.03 -24.94
N THR A 3 10.73 -12.88 -23.68
CA THR A 3 9.84 -13.13 -22.52
C THR A 3 9.37 -11.84 -21.85
N PHE A 4 10.18 -10.78 -21.88
CA PHE A 4 9.87 -9.48 -21.25
C PHE A 4 8.81 -8.67 -22.02
N LEU A 5 8.85 -8.67 -23.35
CA LEU A 5 7.88 -7.96 -24.21
C LEU A 5 6.48 -8.60 -24.24
N ARG A 6 6.33 -9.86 -23.81
CA ARG A 6 5.04 -10.56 -23.79
C ARG A 6 4.19 -10.26 -22.55
N LEU A 7 4.78 -9.75 -21.48
CA LEU A 7 4.07 -9.44 -20.22
C LEU A 7 3.51 -8.00 -20.17
N LEU A 8 3.80 -7.16 -21.17
CA LEU A 8 3.53 -5.71 -21.12
C LEU A 8 2.57 -5.20 -22.22
N ARG A 9 1.76 -6.08 -22.84
CA ARG A 9 0.76 -5.63 -23.83
C ARG A 9 -0.56 -5.32 -23.14
N PRO A 10 -1.05 -4.07 -23.15
CA PRO A 10 -2.40 -3.77 -22.68
C PRO A 10 -3.40 -4.46 -23.62
N GLY A 11 -4.22 -5.35 -23.06
CA GLY A 11 -5.37 -5.90 -23.78
C GLY A 11 -6.34 -4.77 -24.13
N LEU A 12 -6.75 -4.72 -25.39
CA LEU A 12 -7.70 -3.73 -25.91
C LEU A 12 -9.07 -3.93 -25.23
N LEU A 13 -9.35 -3.21 -24.14
CA LEU A 13 -10.69 -3.19 -23.54
C LEU A 13 -11.48 -1.97 -24.04
N ALA A 14 -12.71 -2.25 -24.43
CA ALA A 14 -13.67 -1.27 -24.92
C ALA A 14 -13.92 -0.16 -23.90
N ILE A 15 -13.86 1.09 -24.39
CA ILE A 15 -14.13 2.30 -23.63
C ILE A 15 -15.63 2.40 -23.38
N VAL A 16 -16.06 2.19 -22.12
CA VAL A 16 -17.39 2.60 -21.66
C VAL A 16 -17.20 3.86 -20.82
N SER A 17 -17.72 4.98 -21.32
CA SER A 17 -17.67 6.29 -20.67
C SER A 17 -18.34 6.26 -19.29
N PHE A 18 -17.55 6.46 -18.24
CA PHE A 18 -18.02 6.61 -16.85
C PHE A 18 -17.55 7.96 -16.30
N ALA A 19 -18.14 9.05 -16.79
CA ALA A 19 -17.63 10.41 -16.57
C ALA A 19 -18.05 11.08 -15.24
N LEU A 20 -18.77 10.40 -14.34
CA LEU A 20 -19.14 10.98 -13.03
C LEU A 20 -18.40 10.37 -11.83
N ALA A 21 -17.68 9.27 -12.00
CA ALA A 21 -16.92 8.66 -10.91
C ALA A 21 -15.50 9.23 -10.77
N THR A 22 -14.98 10.05 -11.70
CA THR A 22 -13.55 10.38 -11.77
C THR A 22 -13.09 11.51 -10.84
N THR A 23 -14.00 12.37 -10.38
CA THR A 23 -13.64 13.60 -9.63
C THR A 23 -13.27 13.33 -8.17
N VAL A 24 -13.86 12.31 -7.53
CA VAL A 24 -13.59 11.97 -6.12
C VAL A 24 -12.23 11.29 -5.96
N TRP A 25 -11.80 10.49 -6.94
CA TRP A 25 -10.54 9.72 -6.86
C TRP A 25 -9.31 10.60 -7.03
N ALA A 26 -9.44 11.72 -7.74
CA ALA A 26 -8.35 12.63 -7.95
C ALA A 26 -7.89 13.27 -6.61
N GLN A 27 -8.78 13.56 -5.66
CA GLN A 27 -8.39 14.27 -4.43
C GLN A 27 -7.87 13.36 -3.31
N SER A 28 -7.70 12.06 -3.55
CA SER A 28 -7.24 11.12 -2.53
C SER A 28 -5.76 11.24 -2.23
N THR A 29 -5.42 11.33 -0.95
CA THR A 29 -4.04 11.16 -0.46
C THR A 29 -3.61 9.71 -0.65
N MET A 30 -2.35 9.51 -1.04
CA MET A 30 -1.74 8.19 -1.16
C MET A 30 -0.72 7.98 -0.07
N VAL A 31 -0.69 6.80 0.54
CA VAL A 31 0.30 6.41 1.54
C VAL A 31 0.93 5.08 1.15
N ARG A 32 2.27 5.05 1.08
CA ARG A 32 3.07 3.83 0.92
C ARG A 32 3.59 3.35 2.25
N LEU A 33 3.20 2.15 2.64
CA LEU A 33 3.82 1.41 3.73
C LEU A 33 5.00 0.61 3.18
N HIS A 34 6.22 0.93 3.62
CA HIS A 34 7.40 0.16 3.25
C HIS A 34 7.50 -1.04 4.19
N THR A 35 7.25 -2.25 3.69
CA THR A 35 7.38 -3.46 4.51
C THR A 35 8.63 -4.25 4.10
N THR A 36 9.13 -5.08 5.02
CA THR A 36 10.16 -6.09 4.72
C THR A 36 9.75 -7.10 3.63
N GLN A 37 8.47 -7.16 3.26
CA GLN A 37 7.94 -8.03 2.20
C GLN A 37 7.60 -7.27 0.90
N GLY A 38 7.85 -5.96 0.85
CA GLY A 38 7.52 -5.08 -0.27
C GLY A 38 6.67 -3.87 0.14
N ALA A 39 6.46 -2.94 -0.78
CA ALA A 39 5.64 -1.75 -0.57
C ALA A 39 4.13 -2.09 -0.66
N ILE A 40 3.33 -1.46 0.20
CA ILE A 40 1.86 -1.53 0.15
C ILE A 40 1.34 -0.10 0.02
N ASP A 41 0.75 0.22 -1.13
CA ASP A 41 0.20 1.55 -1.39
C ASP A 41 -1.29 1.57 -1.11
N ILE A 42 -1.72 2.60 -0.40
CA ILE A 42 -3.10 2.82 0.05
C ILE A 42 -3.58 4.15 -0.48
N GLN A 43 -4.70 4.12 -1.19
CA GLN A 43 -5.48 5.31 -1.52
C GLN A 43 -6.46 5.59 -0.38
N LEU A 44 -6.37 6.79 0.21
CA LEU A 44 -7.22 7.20 1.31
C LEU A 44 -8.54 7.80 0.82
N TYR A 45 -9.55 7.74 1.68
CA TYR A 45 -10.88 8.28 1.45
C TYR A 45 -11.06 9.60 2.21
N ASP A 46 -10.20 10.58 1.89
CA ASP A 46 -10.05 11.86 2.59
C ASP A 46 -11.38 12.58 2.82
N THR A 47 -12.28 12.55 1.85
CA THR A 47 -13.60 13.21 1.93
C THR A 47 -14.67 12.34 2.58
N ALA A 48 -14.55 11.02 2.49
CA ALA A 48 -15.61 10.09 2.90
C ALA A 48 -15.45 9.62 4.36
N ALA A 49 -14.22 9.60 4.88
CA ALA A 49 -13.89 9.28 6.28
C ALA A 49 -12.84 10.28 6.83
N PRO A 50 -13.15 11.59 6.84
CA PRO A 50 -12.17 12.65 7.07
C PRO A 50 -11.50 12.58 8.45
N LYS A 51 -12.25 12.23 9.52
CA LYS A 51 -11.66 12.18 10.86
C LYS A 51 -10.73 10.99 11.00
N THR A 52 -11.11 9.86 10.41
CA THR A 52 -10.33 8.63 10.41
C THR A 52 -9.05 8.79 9.60
N VAL A 53 -9.14 9.39 8.41
CA VAL A 53 -7.98 9.71 7.57
C VAL A 53 -7.05 10.71 8.28
N ALA A 54 -7.59 11.77 8.89
CA ALA A 54 -6.78 12.72 9.65
C ALA A 54 -6.04 12.04 10.81
N ASN A 55 -6.73 11.19 11.58
CA ASN A 55 -6.12 10.39 12.64
C ASN A 55 -4.99 9.48 12.12
N PHE A 56 -5.25 8.72 11.04
CA PHE A 56 -4.23 7.85 10.43
C PHE A 56 -3.01 8.65 9.97
N LEU A 57 -3.21 9.78 9.28
CA LEU A 57 -2.12 10.64 8.82
C LEU A 57 -1.36 11.29 9.98
N SER A 58 -1.98 11.54 11.13
CA SER A 58 -1.25 11.99 12.33
C SER A 58 -0.23 10.95 12.80
N TYR A 59 -0.56 9.65 12.78
CA TYR A 59 0.41 8.58 13.09
C TYR A 59 1.49 8.44 12.01
N VAL A 60 1.13 8.59 10.74
CA VAL A 60 2.09 8.59 9.62
C VAL A 60 3.11 9.72 9.79
N ARG A 61 2.63 10.97 9.95
CA ARG A 61 3.47 12.17 10.00
C ARG A 61 4.31 12.29 11.28
N SER A 62 3.84 11.71 12.39
CA SER A 62 4.63 11.63 13.62
C SER A 62 5.70 10.52 13.61
N GLY A 63 5.68 9.65 12.59
CA GLY A 63 6.59 8.51 12.53
C GLY A 63 6.22 7.36 13.47
N ALA A 64 5.02 7.36 14.06
CA ALA A 64 4.59 6.34 15.02
C ALA A 64 4.51 4.93 14.43
N TYR A 65 4.39 4.83 13.10
CA TYR A 65 4.42 3.56 12.36
C TYR A 65 5.82 3.09 11.95
N ILE A 66 6.90 3.79 12.32
CA ILE A 66 8.26 3.29 12.12
C ILE A 66 8.48 2.06 13.02
N ASP A 67 9.08 1.00 12.48
CA ASP A 67 9.28 -0.29 13.15
C ASP A 67 8.00 -0.98 13.64
N ASN A 68 6.82 -0.51 13.22
CA ASN A 68 5.57 -1.22 13.44
C ASN A 68 5.62 -2.59 12.76
N PHE A 69 4.87 -3.57 13.27
CA PHE A 69 4.82 -4.89 12.63
C PHE A 69 3.40 -5.42 12.52
N ILE A 70 3.23 -6.33 11.57
CA ILE A 70 1.99 -7.06 11.37
C ILE A 70 1.88 -8.08 12.49
N HIS A 71 1.03 -7.78 13.46
CA HIS A 71 0.92 -8.55 14.68
C HIS A 71 -0.15 -9.64 14.59
N ARG A 72 -1.03 -9.58 13.58
CA ARG A 72 -2.10 -10.54 13.35
C ARG A 72 -2.41 -10.71 11.86
N SER A 73 -2.47 -11.96 11.42
CA SER A 73 -2.87 -12.35 10.06
C SER A 73 -3.79 -13.57 10.13
N VAL A 74 -5.02 -13.42 9.65
CA VAL A 74 -6.02 -14.50 9.62
C VAL A 74 -6.43 -14.74 8.16
N PRO A 75 -6.04 -15.88 7.55
CA PRO A 75 -6.35 -16.18 6.16
C PRO A 75 -7.83 -16.02 5.82
N GLY A 76 -8.11 -15.36 4.68
CA GLY A 76 -9.47 -15.08 4.22
C GLY A 76 -10.20 -13.97 4.98
N PHE A 77 -9.67 -13.50 6.11
CA PHE A 77 -10.27 -12.45 6.92
C PHE A 77 -9.49 -11.14 6.82
N VAL A 78 -8.42 -10.97 7.61
CA VAL A 78 -7.71 -9.69 7.72
C VAL A 78 -6.22 -9.85 8.01
N VAL A 79 -5.44 -8.83 7.63
CA VAL A 79 -4.06 -8.61 8.06
C VAL A 79 -4.02 -7.29 8.84
N GLN A 80 -3.55 -7.32 10.09
CA GLN A 80 -3.70 -6.21 11.05
C GLN A 80 -2.35 -5.75 11.64
N LEU A 81 -2.21 -4.43 11.77
CA LEU A 81 -1.03 -3.72 12.25
C LEU A 81 -1.40 -2.36 12.85
N GLY A 82 -0.40 -1.55 13.19
CA GLY A 82 -0.59 -0.17 13.67
C GLY A 82 -0.64 -0.04 15.19
N GLY A 83 -0.59 -1.14 15.94
CA GLY A 83 -0.68 -1.15 17.41
C GLY A 83 0.64 -1.38 18.12
N TYR A 84 1.62 -1.97 17.45
CA TYR A 84 2.83 -2.48 18.07
C TYR A 84 4.08 -2.22 17.22
N ALA A 85 5.16 -1.81 17.86
CA ALA A 85 6.47 -1.62 17.23
C ALA A 85 7.55 -2.47 17.90
N TRP A 86 8.56 -2.84 17.12
CA TRP A 86 9.75 -3.55 17.60
C TRP A 86 11.03 -2.80 17.17
N PRO A 87 11.41 -1.76 17.93
CA PRO A 87 12.58 -0.95 17.61
C PRO A 87 13.87 -1.76 17.76
N ALA A 88 14.93 -1.33 17.07
CA ALA A 88 16.25 -1.98 17.16
C ALA A 88 16.84 -1.97 18.58
N SER A 89 16.49 -0.96 19.38
CA SER A 89 17.01 -0.74 20.73
C SER A 89 16.24 -1.48 21.83
N GLY A 90 15.19 -2.25 21.51
CA GLY A 90 14.31 -2.80 22.54
C GLY A 90 13.46 -3.99 22.11
N TYR A 91 12.37 -4.16 22.84
CA TYR A 91 11.43 -5.27 22.70
C TYR A 91 10.15 -4.81 21.99
N ALA A 92 9.37 -5.76 21.49
CA ALA A 92 8.03 -5.47 20.97
C ALA A 92 7.14 -4.85 22.06
N GLY A 93 6.45 -3.77 21.72
CA GLY A 93 5.56 -3.08 22.65
C GLY A 93 4.52 -2.24 21.93
N HIS A 94 3.51 -1.78 22.68
CA HIS A 94 2.50 -0.87 22.15
C HIS A 94 3.13 0.45 21.71
N ILE A 95 2.61 1.01 20.62
CA ILE A 95 2.88 2.41 20.30
C ILE A 95 2.03 3.33 21.18
N THR A 96 2.50 4.55 21.39
CA THR A 96 1.69 5.59 22.03
C THR A 96 0.50 5.94 21.14
N THR A 97 -0.70 5.88 21.69
CA THR A 97 -1.94 6.19 20.97
C THR A 97 -2.42 7.61 21.26
N LEU A 98 -2.97 8.26 20.24
CA LEU A 98 -3.81 9.45 20.32
C LEU A 98 -5.19 9.08 20.93
N PRO A 99 -6.01 10.07 21.34
CA PRO A 99 -7.38 9.84 21.74
C PRO A 99 -8.20 9.09 20.67
N PRO A 100 -9.21 8.30 21.06
CA PRO A 100 -10.03 7.57 20.10
C PRO A 100 -10.75 8.47 19.09
N VAL A 101 -10.88 7.97 17.86
CA VAL A 101 -11.64 8.62 16.79
C VAL A 101 -13.06 8.05 16.72
N VAL A 102 -14.03 8.94 16.47
CA VAL A 102 -15.43 8.55 16.24
C VAL A 102 -15.54 7.62 15.05
N ASN A 103 -16.43 6.63 15.13
CA ASN A 103 -16.71 5.73 14.03
C ASN A 103 -17.38 6.48 12.86
N GLU A 104 -16.80 6.41 11.67
CA GLU A 104 -17.34 6.95 10.42
C GLU A 104 -17.77 5.81 9.47
N PHE A 105 -18.27 4.71 10.03
CA PHE A 105 -18.77 3.59 9.25
C PHE A 105 -19.91 4.03 8.32
N SER A 106 -19.92 3.48 7.10
CA SER A 106 -20.97 3.70 6.12
C SER A 106 -21.11 2.44 5.27
N ILE A 107 -22.36 2.02 5.03
CA ILE A 107 -22.65 0.87 4.14
C ILE A 107 -22.14 1.08 2.71
N ALA A 108 -22.01 2.33 2.27
CA ALA A 108 -21.42 2.67 0.97
C ALA A 108 -19.91 2.39 0.90
N ARG A 109 -19.26 2.18 2.05
CA ARG A 109 -17.84 1.79 2.18
C ARG A 109 -17.75 0.49 2.98
N SER A 110 -18.29 -0.56 2.39
CA SER A 110 -18.35 -1.90 2.99
C SER A 110 -16.96 -2.53 3.17
N ASN A 111 -16.79 -3.38 4.20
CA ASN A 111 -15.55 -4.12 4.47
C ASN A 111 -15.35 -5.29 3.48
N VAL A 112 -15.06 -4.94 2.23
CA VAL A 112 -14.76 -5.89 1.15
C VAL A 112 -13.26 -5.99 0.86
N ARG A 113 -12.87 -6.99 0.06
CA ARG A 113 -11.46 -7.25 -0.25
C ARG A 113 -10.73 -6.01 -0.74
N GLY A 114 -9.56 -5.79 -0.16
CA GLY A 114 -8.64 -4.70 -0.48
C GLY A 114 -8.97 -3.36 0.16
N THR A 115 -10.04 -3.25 0.95
CA THR A 115 -10.27 -2.05 1.76
C THR A 115 -9.40 -2.08 3.02
N VAL A 116 -9.12 -0.88 3.54
CA VAL A 116 -8.42 -0.64 4.81
C VAL A 116 -9.40 -0.07 5.81
N ALA A 117 -9.49 -0.66 7.00
CA ALA A 117 -10.41 -0.24 8.05
C ALA A 117 -9.75 -0.18 9.43
N MET A 118 -10.28 0.67 10.31
CA MET A 118 -9.77 0.82 11.68
C MET A 118 -10.18 -0.36 12.56
N ALA A 119 -9.25 -0.89 13.35
CA ALA A 119 -9.56 -1.85 14.41
C ALA A 119 -10.13 -1.12 15.65
N LYS A 120 -10.94 -1.84 16.44
CA LYS A 120 -11.70 -1.30 17.58
C LYS A 120 -11.82 -2.32 18.70
N LEU A 121 -12.03 -1.84 19.92
CA LEU A 121 -12.43 -2.65 21.06
C LEU A 121 -13.86 -3.17 20.85
N GLY A 122 -14.11 -4.42 21.24
CA GLY A 122 -15.44 -5.01 21.17
C GLY A 122 -16.41 -4.33 22.13
N GLY A 123 -17.61 -3.99 21.64
CA GLY A 123 -18.65 -3.32 22.43
C GLY A 123 -18.51 -1.80 22.53
N ASP A 124 -17.40 -1.24 22.02
CA ASP A 124 -17.19 0.22 21.95
C ASP A 124 -16.97 0.65 20.49
N PRO A 125 -18.02 1.15 19.81
CA PRO A 125 -17.92 1.59 18.44
C PRO A 125 -16.94 2.73 18.19
N ASN A 126 -16.62 3.57 19.18
CA ASN A 126 -15.80 4.79 19.04
C ASN A 126 -14.41 4.65 19.68
N SER A 127 -13.90 3.42 19.80
CA SER A 127 -12.63 3.10 20.46
C SER A 127 -11.42 3.04 19.52
N ALA A 128 -11.60 3.28 18.21
CA ALA A 128 -10.50 3.22 17.24
C ALA A 128 -9.40 4.24 17.58
N THR A 129 -8.13 3.81 17.59
CA THR A 129 -6.97 4.70 17.77
C THR A 129 -5.99 4.55 16.62
N SER A 130 -5.00 3.66 16.72
CA SER A 130 -3.88 3.56 15.77
C SER A 130 -3.91 2.29 14.92
N GLU A 131 -4.61 1.25 15.37
CA GLU A 131 -4.66 -0.04 14.71
C GLU A 131 -5.61 -0.04 13.50
N PHE A 132 -5.15 -0.67 12.43
CA PHE A 132 -5.92 -0.83 11.19
C PHE A 132 -5.63 -2.21 10.58
N PHE A 133 -6.49 -2.61 9.65
CA PHE A 133 -6.36 -3.88 8.97
C PHE A 133 -6.73 -3.79 7.49
N PHE A 134 -6.14 -4.70 6.71
CA PHE A 134 -6.48 -4.97 5.32
C PHE A 134 -7.51 -6.09 5.25
N ASN A 135 -8.61 -5.88 4.53
CA ASN A 135 -9.58 -6.93 4.25
C ASN A 135 -9.05 -7.88 3.16
N LEU A 136 -8.89 -9.17 3.49
CA LEU A 136 -8.45 -10.20 2.54
C LEU A 136 -9.59 -10.76 1.69
N GLY A 137 -10.82 -10.64 2.18
CA GLY A 137 -12.05 -11.16 1.55
C GLY A 137 -13.23 -10.21 1.74
N ASN A 138 -14.42 -10.66 1.38
CA ASN A 138 -15.65 -9.95 1.70
C ASN A 138 -16.06 -10.25 3.15
N ASN A 139 -15.86 -9.28 4.03
CA ASN A 139 -16.14 -9.38 5.45
C ASN A 139 -17.40 -8.61 5.87
N ALA A 140 -18.19 -8.11 4.92
CA ALA A 140 -19.34 -7.25 5.15
C ALA A 140 -20.36 -7.86 6.12
N SER A 141 -20.66 -9.16 5.96
CA SER A 141 -21.62 -9.89 6.80
C SER A 141 -21.25 -9.91 8.29
N ASN A 142 -19.98 -9.63 8.63
CA ASN A 142 -19.45 -9.61 9.98
C ASN A 142 -19.05 -8.19 10.41
N LEU A 143 -18.17 -7.52 9.65
CA LEU A 143 -17.58 -6.23 10.02
C LEU A 143 -18.48 -5.03 9.73
N ASP A 144 -19.53 -5.17 8.91
CA ASP A 144 -20.47 -4.05 8.68
C ASP A 144 -21.67 -4.11 9.64
N THR A 145 -21.88 -5.25 10.30
CA THR A 145 -23.10 -5.56 11.06
C THR A 145 -22.88 -5.59 12.58
N GLN A 146 -21.64 -5.69 13.04
CA GLN A 146 -21.30 -5.72 14.46
C GLN A 146 -20.60 -4.44 14.93
N ASN A 147 -20.64 -4.15 16.23
CA ASN A 147 -19.89 -3.06 16.86
C ASN A 147 -20.06 -1.68 16.18
N GLY A 148 -21.26 -1.42 15.65
CA GLY A 148 -21.57 -0.20 14.87
C GLY A 148 -20.91 -0.13 13.48
N GLY A 149 -20.38 -1.23 12.98
CA GLY A 149 -19.59 -1.33 11.75
C GLY A 149 -18.14 -0.84 11.91
N PHE A 150 -17.24 -1.30 11.05
CA PHE A 150 -15.83 -0.91 11.07
C PHE A 150 -15.54 0.10 9.95
N THR A 151 -14.99 1.26 10.31
CA THR A 151 -14.77 2.36 9.36
C THR A 151 -13.71 2.00 8.34
N VAL A 152 -14.15 1.76 7.10
CA VAL A 152 -13.28 1.73 5.93
C VAL A 152 -12.90 3.17 5.56
N PHE A 153 -11.60 3.43 5.52
CA PHE A 153 -11.02 4.76 5.28
C PHE A 153 -10.03 4.80 4.10
N GLY A 154 -9.83 3.68 3.41
CA GLY A 154 -9.02 3.63 2.21
C GLY A 154 -9.10 2.28 1.50
N ARG A 155 -8.32 2.17 0.43
CA ARG A 155 -8.19 0.95 -0.38
C ARG A 155 -6.74 0.75 -0.79
N VAL A 156 -6.30 -0.50 -0.70
CA VAL A 156 -4.99 -0.92 -1.19
C VAL A 156 -5.01 -0.96 -2.72
N THR A 157 -3.98 -0.44 -3.36
CA THR A 157 -3.78 -0.53 -4.82
C THR A 157 -3.65 -1.99 -5.26
N THR A 158 -3.84 -2.23 -6.57
CA THR A 158 -3.73 -3.60 -7.11
C THR A 158 -2.36 -4.23 -6.87
N PRO A 159 -1.22 -3.55 -7.13
CA PRO A 159 0.10 -4.09 -6.78
C PRO A 159 0.31 -4.27 -5.27
N GLY A 160 -0.20 -3.33 -4.45
CA GLY A 160 -0.12 -3.44 -2.99
C GLY A 160 -0.85 -4.68 -2.45
N MET A 161 -1.99 -5.05 -3.05
CA MET A 161 -2.72 -6.25 -2.65
C MET A 161 -1.94 -7.54 -2.88
N ALA A 162 -1.09 -7.62 -3.91
CA ALA A 162 -0.23 -8.78 -4.11
C ALA A 162 0.80 -8.96 -2.98
N VAL A 163 1.26 -7.84 -2.38
CA VAL A 163 2.14 -7.87 -1.20
C VAL A 163 1.36 -8.28 0.05
N VAL A 164 0.14 -7.75 0.24
CA VAL A 164 -0.74 -8.16 1.34
C VAL A 164 -1.05 -9.67 1.28
N ASP A 165 -1.34 -10.21 0.09
CA ASP A 165 -1.60 -11.64 -0.09
C ASP A 165 -0.35 -12.49 0.21
N ARG A 166 0.84 -12.02 -0.19
CA ARG A 166 2.11 -12.70 0.14
C ARG A 166 2.33 -12.76 1.65
N ILE A 167 2.04 -11.67 2.35
CA ILE A 167 2.11 -11.61 3.81
C ILE A 167 1.08 -12.56 4.44
N ALA A 168 -0.15 -12.59 3.92
CA ALA A 168 -1.20 -13.47 4.41
C ALA A 168 -0.88 -14.96 4.21
N ALA A 169 -0.06 -15.29 3.20
CA ALA A 169 0.42 -16.65 2.94
C ALA A 169 1.59 -17.09 3.83
N LEU A 170 2.17 -16.20 4.63
CA LEU A 170 3.21 -16.56 5.58
C LEU A 170 2.67 -17.50 6.66
N ARG A 171 3.54 -18.39 7.14
CA ARG A 171 3.26 -19.21 8.31
C ARG A 171 2.96 -18.30 9.49
N THR A 172 1.92 -18.60 10.25
CA THR A 172 1.62 -17.93 11.51
C THR A 172 2.09 -18.76 12.71
N VAL A 173 2.42 -18.07 13.80
CA VAL A 173 2.71 -18.69 15.11
C VAL A 173 1.83 -18.05 16.18
N ASN A 174 1.60 -18.81 17.24
CA ASN A 174 1.06 -18.27 18.48
C ASN A 174 2.24 -17.82 19.36
N ALA A 175 2.41 -16.50 19.49
CA ALA A 175 3.41 -15.89 20.36
C ALA A 175 2.81 -15.37 21.69
N GLY A 176 1.59 -15.81 22.02
CA GLY A 176 0.87 -15.45 23.25
C GLY A 176 0.08 -14.14 23.15
N GLY A 177 -0.89 -13.97 24.07
CA GLY A 177 -1.70 -12.75 24.17
C GLY A 177 -2.39 -12.38 22.84
N THR A 178 -2.18 -11.14 22.40
CA THR A 178 -2.75 -10.64 21.12
C THR A 178 -2.05 -11.22 19.87
N PHE A 179 -0.88 -11.85 20.03
CA PHE A 179 -0.04 -12.37 18.94
C PHE A 179 -0.33 -13.84 18.61
N ALA A 180 -1.59 -14.26 18.71
CA ALA A 180 -2.00 -15.65 18.48
C ALA A 180 -1.88 -16.10 17.01
N ASN A 181 -1.93 -15.15 16.07
CA ASN A 181 -1.81 -15.41 14.63
C ASN A 181 -0.74 -14.51 13.99
N LEU A 182 0.47 -14.52 14.57
CA LEU A 182 1.56 -13.66 14.14
C LEU A 182 2.23 -14.23 12.88
N PRO A 183 2.19 -13.55 11.71
CA PRO A 183 2.91 -14.02 10.53
C PRO A 183 4.43 -13.88 10.72
N VAL A 184 5.16 -14.94 10.39
CA VAL A 184 6.61 -15.00 10.57
C VAL A 184 7.38 -15.31 9.29
N VAL A 185 8.58 -14.78 9.20
CA VAL A 185 9.52 -14.93 8.09
C VAL A 185 10.76 -15.66 8.59
N ASN A 186 11.20 -16.70 7.89
CA ASN A 186 12.41 -17.47 8.19
C ASN A 186 12.55 -17.95 9.66
N PHE A 187 11.43 -18.14 10.36
CA PHE A 187 11.43 -18.56 11.75
C PHE A 187 11.31 -20.08 11.86
N SER A 188 12.30 -20.72 12.49
CA SER A 188 12.33 -22.17 12.78
C SER A 188 12.70 -22.49 14.24
N GLY A 189 12.97 -21.47 15.07
CA GLY A 189 13.48 -21.64 16.43
C GLY A 189 12.41 -21.53 17.53
N SER A 190 12.87 -21.42 18.77
CA SER A 190 12.04 -21.21 19.96
C SER A 190 11.89 -19.74 20.34
N THR A 191 12.85 -18.89 19.96
CA THR A 191 12.89 -17.48 20.35
C THR A 191 12.58 -16.58 19.16
N LEU A 192 11.47 -15.86 19.25
CA LEU A 192 11.08 -14.89 18.23
C LEU A 192 11.96 -13.62 18.35
N LEU A 193 12.36 -13.07 17.20
CA LEU A 193 13.23 -11.90 17.08
C LEU A 193 12.61 -10.94 16.05
N ARG A 194 13.07 -9.69 16.03
CA ARG A 194 12.48 -8.64 15.17
C ARG A 194 12.66 -8.90 13.67
N GLU A 195 13.67 -9.66 13.26
CA GLU A 195 13.88 -10.09 11.88
C GLU A 195 12.89 -11.17 11.43
N HIS A 196 12.23 -11.83 12.38
CA HIS A 196 11.26 -12.88 12.09
C HIS A 196 9.85 -12.35 11.83
N VAL A 197 9.58 -11.05 12.04
CA VAL A 197 8.24 -10.46 11.84
C VAL A 197 8.22 -9.54 10.62
N VAL A 198 7.06 -9.41 10.00
CA VAL A 198 6.88 -8.44 8.89
C VAL A 198 6.78 -7.04 9.47
N ARG A 199 7.89 -6.29 9.38
CA ARG A 199 7.98 -4.91 9.86
C ARG A 199 7.74 -3.88 8.77
N LEU A 200 7.26 -2.72 9.20
CA LEU A 200 7.33 -1.46 8.48
C LEU A 200 8.71 -0.84 8.68
N THR A 201 9.44 -0.63 7.58
CA THR A 201 10.73 0.05 7.57
C THR A 201 10.58 1.56 7.35
N GLY A 202 9.38 2.01 7.00
CA GLY A 202 9.05 3.41 6.81
C GLY A 202 7.64 3.58 6.27
N VAL A 203 7.18 4.83 6.24
CA VAL A 203 5.92 5.21 5.61
C VAL A 203 6.15 6.49 4.82
N THR A 204 5.61 6.56 3.60
CA THR A 204 5.69 7.75 2.76
C THR A 204 4.29 8.22 2.41
N GLU A 205 4.01 9.50 2.69
CA GLU A 205 2.82 10.20 2.20
C GLU A 205 3.15 10.85 0.86
N PHE A 206 2.31 10.61 -0.14
CA PHE A 206 2.39 11.30 -1.43
C PHE A 206 1.34 12.42 -1.49
N PRO A 207 1.58 13.47 -2.29
CA PRO A 207 0.53 14.44 -2.57
C PRO A 207 -0.71 13.75 -3.17
N PRO A 208 -1.90 14.37 -3.06
CA PRO A 208 -3.12 13.84 -3.66
C PRO A 208 -2.94 13.50 -5.13
N LEU A 209 -3.64 12.47 -5.63
CA LEU A 209 -3.51 12.01 -7.02
C LEU A 209 -3.74 13.13 -8.06
N SER A 210 -4.57 14.12 -7.73
CA SER A 210 -4.91 15.31 -8.52
C SER A 210 -3.74 16.28 -8.65
N ALA A 211 -2.84 16.26 -7.67
CA ALA A 211 -1.64 17.09 -7.64
C ALA A 211 -0.41 16.35 -8.20
N GLN A 212 -0.51 15.05 -8.47
CA GLN A 212 0.58 14.27 -9.07
C GLN A 212 0.63 14.46 -10.60
N SER A 213 1.84 14.61 -11.13
CA SER A 213 2.04 14.63 -12.58
C SER A 213 1.70 13.27 -13.21
N HIS A 214 1.33 13.24 -14.50
CA HIS A 214 1.12 11.97 -15.20
C HIS A 214 2.36 11.06 -15.13
N SER A 215 3.56 11.64 -15.23
CA SER A 215 4.82 10.92 -15.08
C SER A 215 4.93 10.29 -13.70
N ASP A 216 4.65 11.02 -12.62
CA ASP A 216 4.73 10.48 -11.26
C ASP A 216 3.73 9.34 -11.04
N ARG A 217 2.51 9.47 -11.54
CA ARG A 217 1.49 8.42 -11.43
C ARG A 217 1.94 7.14 -12.15
N ILE A 218 2.47 7.27 -13.36
CA ILE A 218 3.04 6.15 -14.11
C ILE A 218 4.24 5.54 -13.37
N PHE A 219 5.17 6.37 -12.89
CA PHE A 219 6.37 5.88 -12.21
C PHE A 219 6.04 5.19 -10.89
N ASN A 220 5.11 5.75 -10.08
CA ASN A 220 4.63 5.14 -8.85
C ASN A 220 4.01 3.77 -9.11
N TYR A 221 3.22 3.64 -10.18
CA TYR A 221 2.66 2.35 -10.61
C TYR A 221 3.78 1.37 -11.03
N LEU A 222 4.72 1.80 -11.87
CA LEU A 222 5.81 0.95 -12.34
C LEU A 222 6.67 0.45 -11.16
N GLU A 223 7.01 1.33 -10.21
CA GLU A 223 7.73 0.96 -8.99
C GLU A 223 7.01 -0.15 -8.21
N ALA A 224 5.69 -0.03 -8.06
CA ALA A 224 4.90 -0.97 -7.29
C ALA A 224 4.68 -2.30 -8.04
N ALA A 225 4.51 -2.25 -9.36
CA ALA A 225 4.28 -3.43 -10.19
C ALA A 225 5.58 -4.21 -10.51
N TYR A 226 6.72 -3.52 -10.56
CA TYR A 226 8.01 -4.09 -10.97
C TYR A 226 9.15 -3.80 -9.96
N PRO A 227 8.95 -4.06 -8.66
CA PRO A 227 9.91 -3.68 -7.61
C PRO A 227 11.27 -4.37 -7.74
N GLN A 228 11.33 -5.54 -8.37
CA GLN A 228 12.59 -6.27 -8.62
C GLN A 228 13.52 -5.55 -9.61
N TYR A 229 12.97 -4.62 -10.41
CA TYR A 229 13.72 -3.86 -11.39
C TYR A 229 13.92 -2.39 -10.99
N LEU A 230 13.05 -1.87 -10.11
CA LEU A 230 13.01 -0.46 -9.72
C LEU A 230 13.21 -0.33 -8.20
N SER A 231 14.46 -0.51 -7.77
CA SER A 231 14.84 -0.57 -6.35
C SER A 231 16.03 0.33 -6.00
N PRO A 232 16.03 0.99 -4.81
CA PRO A 232 14.93 1.03 -3.84
C PRO A 232 13.74 1.84 -4.39
N SER A 233 12.52 1.61 -3.87
CA SER A 233 11.34 2.42 -4.25
C SER A 233 11.56 3.90 -3.96
N HIS A 234 10.84 4.79 -4.65
CA HIS A 234 11.09 6.24 -4.68
C HIS A 234 12.45 6.59 -5.28
N GLY A 235 12.61 6.28 -6.57
CA GLY A 235 13.80 6.69 -7.31
C GLY A 235 14.00 8.21 -7.28
N GLN A 236 15.24 8.66 -7.43
CA GLN A 236 15.59 10.07 -7.48
C GLN A 236 14.99 10.70 -8.73
N ALA A 237 14.08 11.66 -8.55
CA ALA A 237 13.46 12.39 -9.65
C ALA A 237 14.44 13.37 -10.30
N GLY A 238 14.35 13.54 -11.62
CA GLY A 238 15.17 14.48 -12.37
C GLY A 238 14.57 14.85 -13.72
N VAL A 239 15.09 15.93 -14.31
CA VAL A 239 14.77 16.36 -15.67
C VAL A 239 16.08 16.60 -16.41
N ALA A 240 16.28 15.93 -17.55
CA ALA A 240 17.47 16.10 -18.38
C ALA A 240 17.17 15.79 -19.85
N SER A 241 17.72 16.58 -20.77
CA SER A 241 17.65 16.34 -22.22
C SER A 241 16.22 16.10 -22.76
N GLY A 242 15.22 16.77 -22.18
CA GLY A 242 13.80 16.62 -22.55
C GLY A 242 13.08 15.43 -21.90
N TYR A 243 13.75 14.68 -21.02
CA TYR A 243 13.15 13.59 -20.24
C TYR A 243 12.85 14.03 -18.82
N THR A 244 11.66 13.68 -18.33
CA THR A 244 11.36 13.61 -16.90
C THR A 244 11.59 12.17 -16.46
N PHE A 245 12.40 11.91 -15.45
CA PHE A 245 12.81 10.55 -15.09
C PHE A 245 12.87 10.32 -13.58
N ARG A 246 12.92 9.04 -13.20
CA ARG A 246 13.38 8.58 -11.88
C ARG A 246 14.52 7.58 -12.02
N TYR A 247 15.56 7.76 -11.20
CA TYR A 247 16.73 6.90 -11.11
C TYR A 247 16.70 6.02 -9.84
N TYR A 248 16.97 4.74 -9.99
CA TYR A 248 16.93 3.76 -8.92
C TYR A 248 18.34 3.22 -8.64
N ALA A 249 18.99 3.77 -7.62
CA ALA A 249 20.40 3.51 -7.35
C ALA A 249 20.75 2.05 -7.07
N GLY A 250 19.83 1.27 -6.46
CA GLY A 250 20.08 -0.13 -6.14
C GLY A 250 20.09 -1.06 -7.35
N THR A 251 19.47 -0.64 -8.45
CA THR A 251 19.33 -1.42 -9.70
C THR A 251 19.99 -0.74 -10.90
N ASN A 252 20.54 0.46 -10.68
CA ASN A 252 21.03 1.36 -11.72
C ASN A 252 19.98 1.59 -12.84
N ALA A 253 18.70 1.55 -12.48
CA ALA A 253 17.60 1.59 -13.43
C ALA A 253 17.04 3.01 -13.60
N TYR A 254 16.39 3.24 -14.73
CA TYR A 254 15.63 4.45 -15.02
C TYR A 254 14.24 4.12 -15.55
N VAL A 255 13.28 4.95 -15.17
CA VAL A 255 12.02 5.12 -15.92
C VAL A 255 11.90 6.59 -16.30
N ALA A 256 11.40 6.88 -17.49
CA ALA A 256 11.30 8.25 -17.97
C ALA A 256 10.07 8.48 -18.86
N THR A 257 9.66 9.73 -19.00
CA THR A 257 8.70 10.18 -19.99
C THR A 257 9.32 11.28 -20.85
N ALA A 258 9.10 11.20 -22.16
CA ALA A 258 9.50 12.22 -23.14
C ALA A 258 8.72 12.01 -24.44
N ASN A 259 8.33 13.10 -25.12
CA ASN A 259 7.66 13.07 -26.43
C ASN A 259 6.43 12.12 -26.45
N ASP A 260 5.56 12.23 -25.44
CA ASP A 260 4.38 11.37 -25.24
C ASP A 260 4.66 9.86 -25.12
N LYS A 261 5.91 9.49 -24.86
CA LYS A 261 6.34 8.11 -24.65
C LYS A 261 6.84 7.88 -23.23
N VAL A 262 6.71 6.64 -22.77
CA VAL A 262 7.33 6.09 -21.56
C VAL A 262 8.52 5.24 -21.95
N TRP A 263 9.66 5.48 -21.32
CA TRP A 263 10.95 4.85 -21.56
C TRP A 263 11.46 4.17 -20.30
N TYR A 264 12.33 3.19 -20.48
CA TYR A 264 13.04 2.54 -19.38
C TYR A 264 14.49 2.23 -19.74
N LEU A 265 15.32 2.11 -18.72
CA LEU A 265 16.62 1.46 -18.80
C LEU A 265 16.72 0.51 -17.62
N LEU A 266 16.83 -0.79 -17.90
CA LEU A 266 16.89 -1.85 -16.88
C LEU A 266 18.14 -2.70 -17.10
N PRO A 267 19.30 -2.33 -16.51
CA PRO A 267 20.58 -2.98 -16.77
C PRO A 267 20.62 -4.48 -16.47
N SER A 268 19.75 -4.98 -15.60
CA SER A 268 19.62 -6.41 -15.31
C SER A 268 19.02 -7.23 -16.46
N ILE A 269 18.44 -6.57 -17.47
CA ILE A 269 17.81 -7.20 -18.64
C ILE A 269 18.55 -6.82 -19.92
N SER A 270 18.87 -5.54 -20.09
CA SER A 270 19.53 -5.00 -21.29
C SER A 270 20.25 -3.70 -20.94
N PRO A 271 21.42 -3.43 -21.56
CA PRO A 271 22.11 -2.15 -21.41
C PRO A 271 21.47 -1.01 -22.22
N ASP A 272 20.50 -1.31 -23.09
CA ASP A 272 19.91 -0.34 -24.00
C ASP A 272 18.66 0.33 -23.41
N ILE A 273 18.43 1.58 -23.81
CA ILE A 273 17.18 2.28 -23.49
C ILE A 273 16.05 1.65 -24.29
N GLY A 274 15.01 1.18 -23.59
CA GLY A 274 13.82 0.58 -24.16
C GLY A 274 12.64 1.54 -24.18
N LEU A 275 11.80 1.40 -25.21
CA LEU A 275 10.49 2.04 -25.28
C LEU A 275 9.44 1.13 -24.62
N LEU A 276 8.66 1.69 -23.69
CA LEU A 276 7.59 1.00 -22.97
C LEU A 276 6.23 1.22 -23.65
N GLY A 277 6.00 2.41 -24.20
CA GLY A 277 4.78 2.73 -24.96
C GLY A 277 4.39 4.21 -24.85
N ASP A 278 3.12 4.52 -25.11
CA ASP A 278 2.58 5.88 -25.01
C ASP A 278 2.22 6.26 -23.57
N THR A 279 2.47 7.51 -23.19
CA THR A 279 2.15 8.06 -21.87
C THR A 279 0.66 7.92 -21.55
N ALA A 280 -0.23 8.17 -22.52
CA ALA A 280 -1.68 8.08 -22.31
C ALA A 280 -2.13 6.66 -21.95
N SER A 281 -1.59 5.65 -22.64
CA SER A 281 -1.89 4.24 -22.35
C SER A 281 -1.40 3.84 -20.96
N TRP A 282 -0.17 4.20 -20.62
CA TRP A 282 0.40 3.86 -19.31
C TRP A 282 -0.25 4.61 -18.16
N LEU A 283 -0.70 5.85 -18.38
CA LEU A 283 -1.50 6.58 -17.40
C LEU A 283 -2.85 5.89 -17.15
N SER A 284 -3.49 5.37 -18.20
CA SER A 284 -4.74 4.61 -18.05
C SER A 284 -4.53 3.33 -17.24
N VAL A 285 -3.42 2.61 -17.49
CA VAL A 285 -3.05 1.42 -16.70
C VAL A 285 -2.78 1.79 -15.24
N ALA A 286 -2.02 2.85 -14.99
CA ALA A 286 -1.74 3.34 -13.64
C ALA A 286 -3.05 3.70 -12.89
N ALA A 287 -3.96 4.42 -13.55
CA ALA A 287 -5.27 4.77 -13.00
C ALA A 287 -6.12 3.55 -12.63
N GLN A 288 -6.15 2.53 -13.49
CA GLN A 288 -6.85 1.27 -13.20
C GLN A 288 -6.22 0.51 -12.01
N ALA A 289 -4.91 0.68 -11.80
CA ALA A 289 -4.20 0.08 -10.68
C ALA A 289 -4.35 0.85 -9.36
N GLY A 290 -4.89 2.09 -9.40
CA GLY A 290 -5.09 2.97 -8.24
C GLY A 290 -4.06 4.09 -8.08
N TYR A 291 -3.37 4.48 -9.16
CA TYR A 291 -2.35 5.53 -9.19
C TYR A 291 -2.76 6.73 -10.04
#